data_AF-A0A8X6NQB5-F1
#
_entry.id   AF-A0A8X6NQB5-F1
#
_cell.length_a   1.000
_cell.length_b   1.000
_cell.length_c   1.000
_cell.angle_alpha   90.00
_cell.angle_beta   90.00
_cell.angle_gamma   90.00
#
_symmetry.space_group_name_H-M   'P 1'
#
loop_
_entity.id
_entity.type
_entity.pdbx_description
1 polymer ?
#
loop_
_entity_poly.entity_id
_entity_poly.type
_entity_poly.pdbx_seq_one_letter_code
_entity_poly.pdbx_strand_id
1 'polypeptide(L)'
;MPSHMDIDGDERVDQLTKRGSKSHMEEIANPLDSLKRCIGEKTMLNYSIDLSNQSRNKSWENIAKDWKEFSHRPWEKMVANCRLKTRHDCLEEHLKMIGILPNKLCPFCKANTVDREHLLLTFPGPSPQTTT
;
A
#
# COMPACT_ATOMS: atom_id res chain seq x y z
N MET A 1 -38.47 -14.10 -43.08
CA MET A 1 -39.36 -13.42 -44.04
C MET A 1 -38.62 -13.28 -45.36
N PRO A 2 -39.31 -13.30 -46.53
CA PRO A 2 -38.66 -13.14 -47.82
C PRO A 2 -37.99 -11.76 -47.91
N SER A 3 -36.73 -11.72 -48.30
CA SER A 3 -35.80 -10.60 -48.14
C SER A 3 -35.94 -9.46 -49.15
N HIS A 4 -37.06 -9.35 -49.87
CA HIS A 4 -37.20 -8.37 -50.96
C HIS A 4 -38.66 -8.12 -51.38
N MET A 5 -39.48 -7.62 -50.45
CA MET A 5 -40.86 -7.21 -50.77
C MET A 5 -41.02 -5.67 -50.87
N ASP A 6 -39.93 -4.92 -51.09
CA ASP A 6 -39.91 -3.45 -51.21
C ASP A 6 -40.84 -2.75 -50.19
N ILE A 7 -40.82 -3.26 -48.96
CA ILE A 7 -41.59 -2.68 -47.86
C ILE A 7 -40.75 -1.52 -47.35
N ASP A 8 -41.12 -0.29 -47.74
CA ASP A 8 -40.45 0.98 -47.37
C ASP A 8 -40.06 1.07 -45.88
N GLY A 9 -40.86 0.46 -45.00
CA GLY A 9 -40.59 0.40 -43.57
C GLY A 9 -39.36 -0.44 -43.19
N ASP A 10 -39.17 -1.59 -43.85
CA ASP A 10 -38.07 -2.52 -43.55
C ASP A 10 -36.73 -1.97 -44.04
N GLU A 11 -36.73 -1.32 -45.21
CA GLU A 11 -35.54 -0.65 -45.73
C GLU A 11 -35.14 0.55 -44.85
N ARG A 12 -36.11 1.30 -44.33
CA ARG A 12 -35.84 2.37 -43.34
C ARG A 12 -35.27 1.81 -42.04
N VAL A 13 -35.78 0.69 -41.54
CA VAL A 13 -35.26 0.04 -40.33
C VAL A 13 -33.83 -0.47 -40.55
N ASP A 14 -33.54 -1.07 -41.70
CA ASP A 14 -32.19 -1.52 -42.06
C ASP A 14 -31.23 -0.32 -42.25
N GLN A 15 -31.67 0.76 -42.88
CA GLN A 15 -30.87 2.00 -42.98
C GLN A 15 -30.60 2.62 -41.61
N LEU A 16 -31.58 2.64 -40.71
CA LEU A 16 -31.41 3.13 -39.33
C LEU A 16 -30.46 2.22 -38.54
N THR A 17 -30.57 0.90 -38.73
CA THR A 17 -29.67 -0.08 -38.10
C THR A 17 -28.24 0.10 -38.61
N LYS A 18 -28.04 0.24 -39.92
CA LYS A 18 -26.74 0.51 -40.54
C LYS A 18 -26.14 1.86 -40.11
N ARG A 19 -26.96 2.90 -39.94
CA ARG A 19 -26.51 4.20 -39.42
C ARG A 19 -26.12 4.11 -37.95
N GLY A 20 -26.96 3.49 -37.10
CA GLY A 20 -26.64 3.28 -35.69
C GLY A 20 -25.36 2.46 -35.49
N SER A 21 -25.15 1.45 -36.33
CA SER A 21 -23.93 0.62 -36.33
C SER A 21 -22.67 1.44 -36.67
N LYS A 22 -22.76 2.36 -37.65
CA LYS A 22 -21.65 3.22 -38.06
C LYS A 22 -21.34 4.30 -37.02
N SER A 23 -22.37 4.90 -36.42
CA SER A 23 -22.22 5.94 -35.39
C SER A 23 -21.66 5.42 -34.07
N HIS A 24 -21.77 4.12 -33.77
CA HIS A 24 -21.17 3.52 -32.56
C HIS A 24 -19.68 3.19 -32.72
N MET A 25 -19.14 3.10 -33.94
CA MET A 25 -17.73 2.69 -34.15
C MET A 25 -16.73 3.86 -34.12
N GLU A 26 -17.17 5.10 -34.25
CA GLU A 26 -16.28 6.28 -34.23
C GLU A 26 -15.97 6.79 -32.81
N GLU A 27 -16.63 6.25 -31.78
CA GLU A 27 -16.47 6.68 -30.38
C GLU A 27 -15.82 5.61 -29.49
N ILE A 28 -14.94 4.76 -30.02
CA ILE A 28 -14.04 3.96 -29.15
C ILE A 28 -12.80 4.80 -28.84
N ALA A 29 -13.07 5.85 -28.06
CA ALA A 29 -12.10 6.61 -27.31
C ALA A 29 -11.34 5.68 -26.35
N ASN A 30 -10.07 5.43 -26.64
CA ASN A 30 -9.16 4.55 -25.90
C ASN A 30 -9.69 3.10 -25.69
N PRO A 31 -8.88 2.07 -26.00
CA PRO A 31 -9.19 0.72 -25.56
C PRO A 31 -9.51 0.75 -24.05
N LEU A 32 -10.60 0.10 -23.64
CA LEU A 32 -11.03 0.04 -22.23
C LEU A 32 -9.87 -0.30 -21.27
N ASP A 33 -8.93 -1.10 -21.75
CA ASP A 33 -7.70 -1.48 -21.05
C ASP A 33 -6.75 -0.29 -20.79
N SER A 34 -6.61 0.62 -21.75
CA SER A 34 -5.86 1.86 -21.61
C SER A 34 -6.51 2.79 -20.58
N LEU A 35 -7.85 2.89 -20.57
CA LEU A 35 -8.56 3.71 -19.59
C LEU A 35 -8.43 3.14 -18.17
N LYS A 36 -8.63 1.82 -18.00
CA LYS A 36 -8.43 1.12 -16.72
C LYS A 36 -7.02 1.33 -16.19
N ARG A 37 -6.02 1.21 -17.07
CA ARG A 37 -4.61 1.46 -16.72
C ARG A 37 -4.39 2.90 -16.26
N CYS A 38 -4.88 3.89 -17.00
CA CYS A 38 -4.77 5.30 -16.61
C CYS A 38 -5.44 5.60 -15.27
N ILE A 39 -6.61 5.01 -14.99
CA ILE A 39 -7.28 5.13 -13.69
C ILE A 39 -6.41 4.51 -12.60
N GLY A 40 -5.92 3.28 -12.80
CA GLY A 40 -5.05 2.61 -11.86
C GLY A 40 -3.78 3.41 -11.54
N GLU A 41 -3.08 3.89 -12.57
CA GLU A 41 -1.88 4.73 -12.43
C GLU A 41 -2.18 6.01 -11.63
N LYS A 42 -3.28 6.69 -11.94
CA LYS A 42 -3.66 7.93 -11.25
C LYS A 42 -4.10 7.70 -9.81
N THR A 43 -4.83 6.62 -9.54
CA THR A 43 -5.21 6.22 -8.19
C THR A 43 -3.97 5.91 -7.35
N MET A 44 -3.01 5.15 -7.90
CA MET A 44 -1.76 4.82 -7.20
C MET A 44 -0.91 6.07 -6.92
N LEU A 45 -0.83 7.00 -7.88
CA LEU A 45 -0.13 8.27 -7.70
C LEU A 45 -0.77 9.09 -6.56
N ASN A 46 -2.08 9.30 -6.60
CA ASN A 46 -2.81 10.05 -5.58
C ASN A 46 -2.63 9.40 -4.20
N TYR A 47 -2.78 8.08 -4.13
CA TYR A 47 -2.56 7.32 -2.89
C TYR A 47 -1.15 7.52 -2.33
N SER A 48 -0.12 7.46 -3.18
CA SER A 48 1.27 7.68 -2.76
C SER A 48 1.50 9.09 -2.23
N ILE A 49 0.89 10.11 -2.85
CA ILE A 49 0.99 11.50 -2.40
C ILE A 49 0.30 11.66 -1.04
N ASP A 50 -0.92 11.13 -0.91
CA ASP A 50 -1.69 11.20 0.34
C ASP A 50 -0.96 10.48 1.48
N LEU A 51 -0.40 9.29 1.21
CA LEU A 51 0.38 8.55 2.19
C LEU A 51 1.60 9.35 2.64
N SER A 52 2.35 9.96 1.71
CA SER A 52 3.50 10.81 2.03
C SER A 52 3.11 12.04 2.85
N ASN A 53 1.94 12.63 2.59
CA ASN A 53 1.44 13.77 3.36
C ASN A 53 1.02 13.36 4.78
N GLN A 54 0.37 12.21 4.93
CA GLN A 54 -0.04 11.67 6.23
C GLN A 54 1.14 11.21 7.08
N SER A 55 2.19 10.69 6.43
CA SER A 55 3.40 10.20 7.09
C SER A 55 4.35 11.32 7.52
N ARG A 56 4.18 12.54 7.01
CA ARG A 56 5.08 13.68 7.29
C ARG A 56 5.18 13.96 8.79
N ASN A 57 6.41 14.10 9.29
CA ASN A 57 6.72 14.28 10.72
C ASN A 57 6.29 13.11 11.62
N LYS A 58 5.97 11.95 11.07
CA LYS A 58 5.70 10.73 11.84
C LYS A 58 6.95 9.85 11.89
N SER A 59 7.02 8.97 12.89
CA SER A 59 8.10 7.98 13.02
C SER A 59 8.27 7.08 11.79
N TRP A 60 7.23 6.93 10.98
CA TRP A 60 7.18 6.06 9.81
C TRP A 60 7.24 6.82 8.47
N GLU A 61 7.61 8.10 8.47
CA GLU A 61 7.77 8.91 7.26
C GLU A 61 8.66 8.23 6.20
N ASN A 62 9.75 7.62 6.65
CA ASN A 62 10.76 7.00 5.79
C ASN A 62 10.68 5.47 5.76
N ILE A 63 9.51 4.89 6.07
CA ILE A 63 9.35 3.43 6.21
C ILE A 63 9.79 2.65 4.95
N ALA A 64 9.61 3.20 3.76
CA ALA A 64 10.06 2.57 2.51
C ALA A 64 11.59 2.51 2.41
N LYS A 65 12.28 3.56 2.86
CA LYS A 65 13.75 3.59 2.93
C LYS A 65 14.25 2.63 4.00
N ASP A 66 13.59 2.60 5.15
CA ASP A 66 13.91 1.68 6.25
C ASP A 66 13.73 0.23 5.82
N TRP A 67 12.66 -0.08 5.08
CA TRP A 67 12.44 -1.41 4.53
C TRP A 67 13.58 -1.82 3.59
N LYS A 68 14.00 -0.93 2.70
CA LYS A 68 15.14 -1.18 1.79
C LYS A 68 16.46 -1.37 2.55
N GLU A 69 16.62 -0.69 3.68
CA GLU A 69 17.76 -0.88 4.57
C GLU A 69 17.76 -2.28 5.20
N PHE A 70 16.61 -2.83 5.60
CA PHE A 70 16.55 -4.11 6.31
C PHE A 70 16.26 -5.33 5.44
N SER A 71 15.93 -5.14 4.16
CA SER A 71 15.50 -6.21 3.24
C SER A 71 16.55 -7.31 3.01
N HIS A 72 17.82 -7.02 3.28
CA HIS A 72 18.92 -7.98 3.18
C HIS A 72 19.06 -8.89 4.43
N ARG A 73 18.34 -8.58 5.51
CA ARG A 73 18.40 -9.34 6.77
C ARG A 73 17.37 -10.47 6.78
N PRO A 74 17.55 -11.49 7.63
CA PRO A 74 16.51 -12.49 7.87
C PRO A 74 15.17 -11.83 8.21
N TRP A 75 14.08 -12.40 7.70
CA TRP A 75 12.72 -11.87 7.82
C TRP A 75 12.36 -11.43 9.24
N GLU A 76 12.69 -12.28 10.24
CA GLU A 76 12.44 -12.02 11.66
C GLU A 76 13.10 -10.71 12.14
N LYS A 77 14.37 -10.50 11.76
CA LYS A 77 15.11 -9.28 12.12
C LYS A 77 14.53 -8.07 11.43
N MET A 78 14.15 -8.20 10.16
CA MET A 78 13.54 -7.11 9.40
C MET A 78 12.22 -6.68 10.04
N VAL A 79 11.34 -7.64 10.41
CA VAL A 79 10.08 -7.36 11.11
C VAL A 79 10.32 -6.69 12.46
N ALA A 80 11.25 -7.21 13.27
CA ALA A 80 11.56 -6.61 14.57
C ALA A 80 12.08 -5.17 14.43
N ASN A 81 13.01 -4.91 13.49
CA ASN A 81 13.52 -3.56 13.24
C ASN A 81 12.43 -2.61 12.74
N CYS A 82 11.53 -3.07 11.87
CA CYS A 82 10.42 -2.28 11.37
C CYS A 82 9.45 -1.88 12.49
N ARG A 83 9.06 -2.84 13.35
CA ARG A 83 8.17 -2.58 14.49
C ARG A 83 8.80 -1.62 15.52
N LEU A 84 10.10 -1.75 15.77
CA LEU A 84 10.82 -0.82 16.65
C LEU A 84 11.00 0.57 16.05
N LYS A 85 11.31 0.70 14.74
CA LYS A 85 11.42 2.01 14.06
C LYS A 85 10.08 2.75 14.03
N THR A 86 9.00 2.03 13.74
CA THR A 86 7.63 2.58 13.75
C THR A 86 7.10 2.84 15.16
N ARG A 87 7.85 2.43 16.21
CA ARG A 87 7.49 2.48 17.63
C ARG A 87 6.26 1.64 17.98
N HIS A 88 5.91 0.68 17.13
CA HIS A 88 4.77 -0.22 17.34
C HIS A 88 4.96 -1.09 18.59
N ASP A 89 6.20 -1.55 18.83
CA ASP A 89 6.54 -2.38 19.99
C ASP A 89 6.95 -1.53 21.22
N CYS A 90 6.80 -0.19 21.16
CA CYS A 90 7.09 0.73 22.27
C CYS A 90 5.84 1.03 23.13
N LEU A 91 4.92 0.06 23.26
CA LEU A 91 3.64 0.24 23.97
C LEU A 91 3.83 0.70 25.42
N GLU A 92 4.77 0.10 26.16
CA GLU A 92 5.04 0.47 27.55
C GLU A 92 5.54 1.92 27.69
N GLU A 93 6.38 2.38 26.76
CA GLU A 93 6.84 3.77 26.69
C GLU A 93 5.64 4.73 26.49
N HIS A 94 4.75 4.36 25.57
CA HIS A 94 3.54 5.13 25.27
C HIS A 94 2.57 5.19 26.45
N LEU A 95 2.24 4.04 27.06
CA LEU A 95 1.33 3.94 28.22
C LEU A 95 1.83 4.75 29.41
N LYS A 96 3.14 4.87 29.59
CA LYS A 96 3.72 5.75 30.60
C LYS A 96 3.55 7.23 30.24
N MET A 97 3.79 7.63 29.00
CA MET A 97 3.66 9.03 28.58
C MET A 97 2.25 9.58 28.87
N ILE A 98 1.24 8.71 28.80
CA ILE A 98 -0.16 9.03 29.12
C ILE A 98 -0.55 8.72 30.58
N GLY A 99 0.41 8.33 31.44
CA GLY A 99 0.20 8.16 32.88
C GLY A 99 -0.52 6.87 33.31
N ILE A 100 -0.71 5.89 32.42
CA ILE A 100 -1.40 4.63 32.73
C ILE A 100 -0.48 3.65 33.44
N LEU A 101 0.78 3.54 32.99
CA LEU A 101 1.73 2.59 33.56
C LEU A 101 2.63 3.27 34.62
N PRO A 102 2.66 2.78 35.88
CA PRO A 102 3.40 3.43 36.96
C PRO A 102 4.91 3.18 36.92
N ASN A 103 5.38 2.07 36.32
CA ASN A 103 6.80 1.67 36.40
C ASN A 103 7.42 1.41 35.02
N LYS A 104 8.70 1.75 34.87
CA LYS A 104 9.45 1.76 33.60
C LYS A 104 10.21 0.46 33.31
N LEU A 105 10.33 -0.43 34.30
CA LEU A 105 11.30 -1.51 34.23
C LEU A 105 10.94 -2.55 33.19
N CYS A 106 11.92 -2.88 32.35
CA CYS A 106 11.79 -3.94 31.38
C CYS A 106 11.40 -5.26 32.03
N PRO A 107 10.35 -5.94 31.55
CA PRO A 107 9.93 -7.21 32.12
C PRO A 107 11.04 -8.28 32.04
N PHE A 108 11.96 -8.13 31.07
CA PHE A 108 13.08 -9.04 30.86
C PHE A 108 14.31 -8.71 31.72
N CYS A 109 14.80 -7.47 31.68
CA CYS A 109 16.04 -7.11 32.37
C CYS A 109 15.84 -6.52 33.78
N LYS A 110 14.62 -6.06 34.10
CA LYS A 110 14.22 -5.43 35.39
C LYS A 110 15.09 -4.27 35.88
N ALA A 111 15.99 -3.76 35.04
CA ALA A 111 16.99 -2.76 35.42
C ALA A 111 16.79 -1.43 34.68
N ASN A 112 16.42 -1.49 33.39
CA ASN A 112 16.33 -0.33 32.53
C ASN A 112 14.88 -0.03 32.14
N THR A 113 14.68 1.20 31.67
CA THR A 113 13.41 1.60 31.06
C THR A 113 13.21 0.88 29.73
N VAL A 114 12.01 0.38 29.43
CA VAL A 114 11.68 -0.08 28.07
C VAL A 114 11.50 1.12 27.15
N ASP A 115 12.62 1.63 26.68
CA ASP A 115 12.67 2.55 25.55
C ASP A 115 13.19 1.84 24.30
N ARG A 116 13.07 2.52 23.16
CA ARG A 116 13.52 2.01 21.86
C ARG A 116 15.00 1.59 21.88
N GLU A 117 15.86 2.35 22.55
CA GLU A 117 17.30 2.10 22.62
C GLU A 117 17.60 0.85 23.45
N HIS A 118 16.92 0.70 24.58
CA HIS A 118 16.98 -0.49 25.42
C HIS A 118 16.53 -1.74 24.65
N LEU A 119 15.43 -1.67 23.90
CA LEU A 119 14.95 -2.79 23.09
C LEU A 119 15.94 -3.17 21.96
N LEU A 120 16.58 -2.18 21.34
CA LEU A 120 17.60 -2.42 20.31
C LEU A 120 18.88 -3.04 20.89
N LEU A 121 19.27 -2.67 22.12
CA LEU A 121 20.47 -3.18 22.78
C LEU A 121 20.27 -4.55 23.46
N THR A 122 19.06 -4.81 23.95
CA THR A 122 18.75 -6.05 24.71
C THR A 122 18.41 -7.23 23.81
N PHE A 123 17.90 -6.95 22.60
CA PHE A 123 17.61 -7.96 21.58
C PHE A 123 18.44 -7.73 20.32
N PRO A 124 19.79 -7.77 20.38
CA PRO A 124 20.60 -7.77 19.18
C PRO A 124 20.32 -9.09 18.48
N GLY A 125 19.52 -9.07 17.41
CA GLY A 125 19.13 -10.28 16.70
C GLY A 125 20.35 -11.17 16.37
N PRO A 126 20.20 -12.50 16.35
CA PRO A 126 21.30 -13.48 16.50
C PRO A 126 22.53 -13.15 15.67
N SER A 127 23.70 -13.09 16.31
CA SER A 127 25.00 -12.88 15.63
C SER A 127 25.11 -13.80 14.42
N PRO A 128 25.65 -13.33 13.28
CA PRO A 128 25.91 -14.20 12.14
C PRO A 128 26.82 -15.33 12.63
N GLN A 129 26.30 -16.56 12.60
CA GLN A 129 27.11 -17.73 12.90
C GLN A 129 28.15 -17.82 11.80
N THR A 130 29.40 -17.54 12.14
CA THR A 130 30.56 -17.90 11.33
C THR A 130 30.58 -19.42 11.26
N THR A 131 30.08 -19.97 10.16
CA THR A 131 30.32 -21.35 9.77
C THR A 131 31.81 -21.47 9.42
N THR A 132 32.57 -22.08 10.32
CA THR A 132 33.93 -22.58 10.08
C THR A 132 33.87 -23.83 9.22
#